data_AF-A0A0U1KXI6-F1
#
_entry.id   AF-A0A0U1KXI6-F1
#
_cell.length_a   1.000
_cell.length_b   1.000
_cell.length_c   1.000
_cell.angle_alpha   90.00
_cell.angle_beta   90.00
_cell.angle_gamma   90.00
#
_symmetry.space_group_name_H-M   'P 1'
#
loop_
_entity.id
_entity.type
_entity.pdbx_description
1 polymer ?
#
loop_
_entity_poly.entity_id
_entity_poly.type
_entity_poly.pdbx_seq_one_letter_code
_entity_poly.pdbx_strand_id
1 'polypeptide(L)' 'MEVIDILALKDALNSIISDWNFQKEMCDSSFPTSHEYELFYQKMSVLHEALVHLQGAGLVQYKNGEWYII' A
#
# COMPACT_ATOMS: atom_id res chain seq x y z
N MET A 1 7.80 19.72 20.01
CA MET A 1 6.53 19.09 19.57
C MET A 1 6.50 19.28 18.07
N GLU A 2 6.85 18.25 17.30
CA GLU A 2 6.77 18.33 15.84
C GLU A 2 5.29 18.40 15.45
N VAL A 3 4.91 19.50 14.80
CA VAL A 3 3.61 19.60 14.14
C VAL A 3 3.75 18.72 12.89
N ILE A 4 3.09 17.56 12.89
CA ILE A 4 2.98 16.76 11.68
C ILE A 4 2.25 17.63 10.66
N ASP A 5 2.95 17.94 9.57
CA ASP A 5 2.33 18.61 8.43
C ASP A 5 1.30 17.64 7.84
N ILE A 6 0.02 18.01 7.96
CA ILE A 6 -1.11 17.21 7.46
C ILE A 6 -0.95 16.94 5.96
N LEU A 7 -0.34 17.86 5.20
CA LEU A 7 -0.04 17.65 3.79
C LEU A 7 1.00 16.56 3.61
N ALA A 8 2.11 16.61 4.36
CA ALA A 8 3.15 15.59 4.28
C ALA A 8 2.65 14.20 4.67
N LEU A 9 1.77 14.10 5.68
CA LEU A 9 1.14 12.83 6.05
C LEU A 9 0.27 12.29 4.91
N LYS A 10 -0.56 13.15 4.32
CA LYS A 10 -1.44 12.74 3.21
C LYS A 10 -0.64 12.28 2.00
N ASP A 11 0.45 12.97 1.67
CA ASP A 11 1.34 12.61 0.57
C ASP A 11 2.03 11.26 0.84
N ALA A 12 2.48 11.02 2.08
CA ALA A 12 3.05 9.74 2.46
C ALA A 12 2.04 8.59 2.34
N LEU A 13 0.79 8.78 2.81
CA LEU A 13 -0.28 7.78 2.68
C LEU A 13 -0.62 7.50 1.22
N ASN A 14 -0.72 8.53 0.38
CA ASN A 14 -0.94 8.38 -1.05
C ASN A 14 0.19 7.59 -1.72
N SER A 15 1.46 7.84 -1.34
CA SER A 15 2.60 7.10 -1.87
C SER A 15 2.49 5.60 -1.55
N ILE A 16 2.14 5.25 -0.31
CA ILE A 16 1.99 3.85 0.12
C ILE A 16 0.86 3.16 -0.65
N ILE A 17 -0.28 3.82 -0.81
CA ILE A 17 -1.42 3.27 -1.56
C ILE A 17 -1.08 3.13 -3.05
N SER A 18 -0.38 4.10 -3.63
CA SER A 18 0.08 4.04 -5.02
C SER A 18 1.05 2.88 -5.23
N ASP A 19 2.02 2.71 -4.34
CA ASP A 19 2.97 1.60 -4.40
C ASP A 19 2.25 0.25 -4.28
N TRP A 20 1.27 0.12 -3.38
CA TRP A 20 0.43 -1.07 -3.29
C TRP A 20 -0.25 -1.40 -4.61
N ASN A 21 -0.90 -0.41 -5.24
CA ASN A 21 -1.59 -0.61 -6.50
C ASN A 21 -0.63 -1.02 -7.62
N PHE A 22 0.55 -0.40 -7.68
CA PHE A 22 1.59 -0.77 -8.63
C PHE A 22 2.07 -2.22 -8.40
N GLN A 23 2.42 -2.61 -7.17
CA GLN A 23 2.87 -3.98 -6.90
C GLN A 23 1.79 -5.01 -7.23
N LYS A 24 0.52 -4.70 -6.93
CA LYS A 24 -0.62 -5.57 -7.27
C LYS A 24 -0.76 -5.74 -8.78
N GLU A 25 -0.73 -4.64 -9.55
CA GLU A 25 -0.79 -4.69 -11.02
C GLU A 25 0.39 -5.46 -11.62
N MET A 26 1.59 -5.29 -11.08
CA MET A 26 2.77 -6.06 -11.49
C MET A 26 2.62 -7.55 -11.17
N CYS A 27 2.03 -7.91 -10.02
CA CYS A 27 1.70 -9.31 -9.70
C CYS A 27 0.68 -9.88 -10.69
N ASP A 28 -0.40 -9.14 -10.94
CA ASP A 28 -1.50 -9.57 -11.82
C ASP A 28 -1.06 -9.74 -13.28
N SER A 29 -0.02 -9.00 -13.70
CA SER A 29 0.58 -9.10 -15.04
C SER A 29 1.75 -10.08 -15.16
N SER A 30 2.24 -10.63 -14.05
CA SER A 30 3.37 -11.56 -14.02
C SER A 30 2.92 -13.02 -13.99
N PHE A 31 3.74 -13.92 -14.54
CA PHE A 31 3.51 -15.36 -14.38
C PHE A 31 3.74 -15.78 -12.92
N PRO A 32 2.82 -16.51 -12.27
CA PRO A 32 2.91 -16.82 -10.83
C PRO A 32 4.19 -17.56 -10.38
N THR A 33 4.87 -18.25 -11.31
CA THR A 33 6.12 -18.97 -11.04
C THR A 33 7.36 -18.20 -11.47
N SER A 34 7.22 -16.97 -11.97
CA SER A 34 8.36 -16.14 -12.35
C SER A 34 9.01 -15.55 -11.12
N HIS A 35 10.31 -15.30 -11.22
CA HIS A 35 11.06 -14.59 -10.18
C HIS A 35 10.52 -13.16 -9.98
N GLU A 36 10.04 -12.52 -11.04
CA GLU A 36 9.43 -11.18 -10.99
C GLU A 36 8.16 -11.19 -10.12
N TYR A 37 7.29 -12.17 -10.31
CA TYR A 37 6.09 -12.33 -9.47
C TYR A 37 6.47 -12.47 -7.99
N GLU A 38 7.47 -13.29 -7.68
CA GLU A 38 7.94 -13.46 -6.30
C GLU A 38 8.43 -12.13 -5.69
N LEU A 39 9.19 -11.34 -6.45
CA LEU A 39 9.69 -10.04 -6.00
C LEU A 39 8.55 -9.03 -5.76
N PHE A 40 7.59 -8.95 -6.69
CA PHE A 40 6.44 -8.06 -6.55
C PHE A 40 5.54 -8.49 -5.39
N TYR A 41 5.30 -9.80 -5.25
CA TYR A 41 4.48 -10.36 -4.19
C TYR A 41 5.08 -10.11 -2.80
N GLN A 42 6.40 -10.29 -2.64
CA GLN A 42 7.09 -9.98 -1.37
C GLN A 42 6.91 -8.51 -0.97
N LYS A 43 7.10 -7.57 -1.92
CA LYS A 43 6.87 -6.13 -1.66
C LYS A 43 5.41 -5.82 -1.35
N MET A 44 4.49 -6.44 -2.10
CA MET A 44 3.06 -6.31 -1.87
C MET A 44 2.67 -6.78 -0.46
N SER A 45 3.22 -7.90 0.02
CA SER A 45 2.97 -8.41 1.38
C SER A 45 3.37 -7.41 2.47
N VAL A 46 4.54 -6.78 2.34
CA VAL A 46 5.01 -5.77 3.30
C VAL A 46 4.10 -4.52 3.28
N LEU A 47 3.71 -4.07 2.09
CA LEU A 47 2.77 -2.96 1.94
C LEU A 47 1.38 -3.28 2.51
N HIS A 48 0.94 -4.55 2.39
CA HIS A 48 -0.31 -5.00 2.98
C HIS A 48 -0.30 -4.82 4.50
N GLU A 49 0.76 -5.30 5.16
CA GLU A 49 0.90 -5.19 6.61
C GLU A 49 0.92 -3.73 7.05
N ALA A 50 1.67 -2.87 6.34
CA ALA A 50 1.68 -1.44 6.61
C ALA A 50 0.28 -0.81 6.51
N LEU A 51 -0.48 -1.12 5.45
CA LEU A 51 -1.83 -0.60 5.24
C LEU A 51 -2.82 -1.10 6.31
N VAL A 52 -2.69 -2.34 6.76
CA VAL A 52 -3.47 -2.89 7.89
C VAL A 52 -3.17 -2.14 9.19
N HIS A 53 -1.90 -1.84 9.47
CA HIS A 53 -1.54 -1.02 10.64
C HIS A 53 -2.09 0.40 10.55
N LEU A 54 -2.00 1.04 9.38
CA LEU A 54 -2.57 2.37 9.14
C LEU A 54 -4.10 2.38 9.26
N GLN A 55 -4.76 1.29 8.86
CA GLN A 55 -6.20 1.12 9.07
C GLN A 55 -6.55 0.99 10.55
N GLY A 56 -5.76 0.22 11.31
CA GLY A 56 -5.89 0.14 12.76
C GLY A 56 -5.70 1.50 13.47
N ALA A 57 -4.87 2.37 12.88
CA ALA A 57 -4.69 3.75 13.34
C ALA A 57 -5.79 4.72 12.88
N GLY A 58 -6.75 4.28 12.05
CA GLY A 58 -7.84 5.11 11.54
C GLY A 58 -7.40 6.13 10.47
N LEU A 59 -6.29 5.87 9.77
CA LEU A 59 -5.77 6.75 8.72
C LEU A 59 -6.23 6.35 7.33
N VAL A 60 -6.46 5.05 7.11
CA VAL A 60 -6.93 4.49 5.84
C VAL A 60 -8.03 3.46 6.08
N GLN A 61 -8.75 3.10 5.04
CA GLN A 61 -9.76 2.05 5.06
C GLN A 61 -9.69 1.21 3.78
N TYR A 62 -9.97 -0.09 3.91
CA TYR A 62 -10.11 -0.99 2.77
C TYR A 62 -11.59 -1.20 2.43
N LYS A 63 -11.98 -0.89 1.19
CA LYS A 63 -13.37 -1.05 0.71
C LYS A 63 -13.37 -1.45 -0.76
N ASN A 64 -14.25 -2.39 -1.13
CA ASN A 64 -14.44 -2.82 -2.52
C ASN A 64 -13.17 -3.25 -3.26
N GLY A 65 -12.18 -3.80 -2.55
CA GLY A 65 -10.92 -4.22 -3.18
C GLY A 65 -9.81 -3.17 -3.19
N GLU A 66 -10.07 -1.96 -2.67
CA GLU A 66 -9.18 -0.80 -2.77
C GLU A 66 -8.96 -0.11 -1.41
N TRP A 67 -7.82 0.58 -1.27
CA TRP A 67 -7.46 1.38 -0.09
C TRP A 67 -7.76 2.86 -0.30
N TYR A 68 -8.31 3.50 0.72
CA TYR A 68 -8.64 4.93 0.72
C TYR A 68 -8.16 5.60 2.00
N ILE A 69 -7.70 6.84 1.89
CA ILE A 69 -7.46 7.72 3.06
C ILE A 69 -8.82 8.13 3.64
N ILE A 70 -8.92 8.16 4.99
CA ILE A 70 -10.13 8.60 5.72
C ILE A 70 -10.21 10.12 5.80
#